data_AF-A0A5E4CTE4-F1
#
_entry.id   AF-A0A5E4CTE4-F1
#
_cell.length_a   1.000
_cell.length_b   1.000
_cell.length_c   1.000
_cell.angle_alpha   90.00
_cell.angle_beta   90.00
_cell.angle_gamma   90.00
#
_symmetry.space_group_name_H-M   'P 1'
#
loop_
_entity.id
_entity.type
_entity.pdbx_description
1 polymer ?
#
loop_
_entity_poly.entity_id
_entity_poly.type
_entity_poly.pdbx_seq_one_letter_code
_entity_poly.pdbx_strand_id
1 'polypeptide(L)'
;MTTGHNVADLVVILKILPTLEAVAALGNKVVESLRAQDPPEVLAMLTNETGFEISSSDATVKILITTVPPNLRKLDPELHLDIKVLQIKVLIRLLKDLRIRFPGFEPLIPWILDLLGHYAVMNNPTRQPLALNVAYRRCLQILAAGLFLPGSVGITDPCESGNFRVHMVMTLEQQDMVCYTAQTLVRILSHGGFRKILGQEGDASYLASEISTWDGVTVTPSEKAYEKPPEKKEGEEEEENTEEPPQGEEEESMETQE
;
A
#
# COMPACT_ATOMS: atom_id res chain seq x y z
N MET A 1 6.21 -6.97 -13.69
CA MET A 1 6.57 -8.39 -13.56
C MET A 1 8.06 -8.44 -13.28
N THR A 2 8.48 -9.22 -12.28
CA THR A 2 9.92 -9.39 -11.97
C THR A 2 10.42 -10.61 -12.71
N THR A 3 11.62 -10.53 -13.30
CA THR A 3 12.24 -11.65 -14.02
C THR A 3 12.32 -12.89 -13.11
N GLY A 4 11.84 -14.05 -13.58
CA GLY A 4 11.77 -15.29 -12.79
C GLY A 4 10.51 -15.46 -11.94
N HIS A 5 9.66 -14.44 -11.82
CA HIS A 5 8.33 -14.53 -11.20
C HIS A 5 7.25 -14.20 -12.24
N ASN A 6 6.95 -15.16 -13.12
CA ASN A 6 5.94 -15.02 -14.17
C ASN A 6 4.52 -15.23 -13.62
N VAL A 7 4.20 -14.47 -12.58
CA VAL A 7 2.89 -14.51 -11.91
C VAL A 7 2.13 -13.23 -12.25
N ALA A 8 0.96 -13.38 -12.85
CA ALA A 8 0.00 -12.29 -13.03
C ALA A 8 -1.16 -12.49 -12.06
N ASP A 9 -1.72 -11.41 -11.49
CA ASP A 9 -2.99 -11.53 -10.77
C ASP A 9 -4.12 -10.75 -11.47
N LEU A 10 -5.32 -11.27 -11.43
CA LEU A 10 -6.52 -10.63 -11.95
C LEU A 10 -7.55 -10.54 -10.83
N VAL A 11 -8.18 -9.38 -10.68
CA VAL A 11 -9.28 -9.21 -9.73
C VAL A 11 -10.60 -9.38 -10.47
N VAL A 12 -11.42 -10.34 -10.04
CA VAL A 12 -12.74 -10.62 -10.62
C VAL A 12 -13.81 -10.24 -9.61
N ILE A 13 -14.70 -9.33 -10.00
CA ILE A 13 -15.81 -8.86 -9.16
C ILE A 13 -17.08 -9.64 -9.54
N LEU A 14 -17.50 -10.55 -8.68
CA LEU A 14 -18.74 -11.31 -8.84
C LEU A 14 -19.95 -10.44 -8.50
N LYS A 15 -21.02 -10.59 -9.30
CA LYS A 15 -22.34 -10.03 -8.97
C LYS A 15 -23.08 -10.85 -7.90
N ILE A 16 -22.64 -12.09 -7.68
CA ILE A 16 -23.19 -13.04 -6.69
C ILE A 16 -22.30 -13.09 -5.43
N LEU A 17 -22.76 -13.82 -4.42
CA LEU A 17 -21.95 -14.11 -3.23
C LEU A 17 -20.76 -15.02 -3.59
N PRO A 18 -19.56 -14.75 -3.08
CA PRO A 18 -18.35 -15.50 -3.40
C PRO A 18 -18.26 -16.77 -2.54
N THR A 19 -19.11 -17.76 -2.84
CA THR A 19 -19.04 -19.08 -2.17
C THR A 19 -17.89 -19.91 -2.73
N LEU A 20 -17.41 -20.90 -1.96
CA LEU A 20 -16.35 -21.81 -2.41
C LEU A 20 -16.76 -22.58 -3.67
N GLU A 21 -18.02 -22.97 -3.78
CA GLU A 21 -18.56 -23.68 -4.94
C GLU A 21 -18.60 -22.78 -6.17
N ALA A 22 -19.02 -21.52 -6.02
CA ALA A 22 -19.04 -20.55 -7.12
C ALA A 22 -17.63 -20.26 -7.64
N VAL A 23 -16.65 -20.16 -6.73
CA VAL A 23 -15.22 -19.98 -7.04
C VAL A 23 -14.70 -21.19 -7.82
N ALA A 24 -14.94 -22.41 -7.34
CA ALA A 24 -14.51 -23.64 -8.00
C ALA A 24 -15.17 -23.83 -9.36
N ALA A 25 -16.48 -23.56 -9.46
CA ALA A 25 -17.22 -23.65 -10.71
C ALA A 25 -16.71 -22.65 -11.75
N LEU A 26 -16.40 -21.41 -11.34
CA LEU A 26 -15.79 -20.42 -12.22
C LEU A 26 -14.39 -20.87 -12.67
N GLY A 27 -13.56 -21.34 -11.75
CA GLY A 27 -12.21 -21.85 -12.07
C GLY A 27 -12.24 -23.00 -13.08
N ASN A 28 -13.11 -23.99 -12.85
CA ASN A 28 -13.33 -25.11 -13.78
C ASN A 28 -13.80 -24.62 -15.15
N LYS A 29 -14.76 -23.70 -15.18
CA LYS A 29 -15.27 -23.16 -16.44
C LYS A 29 -14.20 -22.42 -17.24
N VAL A 30 -13.35 -21.64 -16.57
CA VAL A 30 -12.25 -20.91 -17.21
C VAL A 30 -11.21 -21.89 -17.76
N VAL A 31 -10.74 -22.86 -16.98
CA VAL A 31 -9.72 -23.81 -17.45
C VAL A 31 -10.24 -24.71 -18.59
N GLU A 32 -11.50 -25.15 -18.54
CA GLU A 32 -12.14 -25.88 -19.64
C GLU A 32 -12.22 -25.04 -20.91
N SER A 33 -12.56 -23.75 -20.78
CA SER A 33 -12.63 -22.84 -21.93
C SER A 33 -11.26 -22.60 -22.55
N LEU A 34 -10.19 -22.52 -21.74
CA LEU A 34 -8.82 -22.40 -22.22
C LEU A 34 -8.35 -23.68 -22.92
N ARG A 35 -8.58 -24.86 -22.31
CA ARG A 35 -8.26 -26.16 -22.93
C ARG A 35 -9.01 -26.41 -24.24
N ALA A 36 -10.23 -25.89 -24.38
CA ALA A 36 -10.99 -25.99 -25.61
C ALA A 36 -10.41 -25.10 -26.73
N GLN A 37 -9.74 -24.00 -26.38
CA GLN A 37 -9.11 -23.08 -27.31
C GLN A 37 -7.69 -23.53 -27.70
N ASP A 38 -6.93 -24.06 -26.74
CA ASP A 38 -5.59 -24.60 -26.95
C ASP A 38 -5.40 -25.97 -26.26
N PRO A 39 -5.88 -27.07 -26.88
CA PRO A 39 -5.80 -28.42 -26.31
C PRO A 39 -4.42 -28.97 -25.94
N PRO A 40 -3.31 -28.66 -26.65
CA PRO A 40 -1.99 -29.15 -26.26
C PRO A 40 -1.43 -28.49 -25.00
N GLU A 41 -1.95 -27.34 -24.57
CA GLU A 41 -1.45 -26.64 -23.39
C GLU A 41 -1.87 -27.34 -22.09
N VAL A 42 -0.89 -27.76 -21.29
CA VAL A 42 -1.14 -28.41 -20.00
C VAL A 42 -1.33 -27.36 -18.92
N LEU A 43 -2.58 -27.13 -18.56
CA LEU A 43 -2.99 -26.18 -17.52
C LEU A 43 -3.44 -26.90 -16.25
N ALA A 44 -2.96 -26.46 -15.09
CA ALA A 44 -3.43 -26.85 -13.77
C ALA A 44 -4.26 -25.73 -13.14
N MET A 45 -5.41 -26.05 -12.56
CA MET A 45 -6.25 -25.10 -11.82
C MET A 45 -6.39 -25.55 -10.37
N LEU A 46 -6.12 -24.64 -9.44
CA LEU A 46 -6.23 -24.88 -8.01
C LEU A 46 -7.03 -23.74 -7.36
N THR A 47 -7.98 -24.09 -6.50
CA THR A 47 -8.69 -23.10 -5.68
C THR A 47 -7.87 -22.77 -4.43
N ASN A 48 -8.03 -21.55 -3.93
CA ASN A 48 -7.38 -21.07 -2.72
C ASN A 48 -8.32 -20.14 -1.92
N GLU A 49 -7.88 -19.72 -0.74
CA GLU A 49 -8.64 -18.85 0.17
C GLU A 49 -9.06 -17.49 -0.41
N THR A 50 -8.55 -17.13 -1.59
CA THR A 50 -8.82 -15.84 -2.22
C THR A 50 -9.39 -15.92 -3.63
N GLY A 51 -9.70 -17.13 -4.09
CA GLY A 51 -10.19 -17.40 -5.43
C GLY A 51 -9.58 -18.68 -5.98
N PHE A 52 -8.89 -18.57 -7.11
CA PHE A 52 -8.21 -19.71 -7.73
C PHE A 52 -7.01 -19.25 -8.54
N GLU A 53 -6.14 -20.17 -8.92
CA GLU A 53 -5.01 -19.90 -9.81
C GLU A 53 -4.96 -20.93 -10.94
N ILE A 54 -4.50 -20.47 -12.10
CA ILE A 54 -4.28 -21.29 -13.28
C ILE A 54 -2.79 -21.21 -13.61
N SER A 55 -2.12 -22.35 -13.67
CA SER A 55 -0.68 -22.44 -13.93
C SER A 55 -0.42 -23.27 -15.17
N SER A 56 0.49 -22.78 -16.01
CA SER A 56 1.17 -23.54 -17.06
C SER A 56 2.59 -23.91 -16.60
N SER A 57 3.42 -24.48 -17.48
CA SER A 57 4.84 -24.73 -17.18
C SER A 57 5.63 -23.44 -16.94
N ASP A 58 5.19 -22.33 -17.53
CA ASP A 58 6.00 -21.12 -17.68
C ASP A 58 5.43 -19.92 -16.91
N ALA A 59 4.14 -19.97 -16.55
CA ALA A 59 3.43 -18.84 -15.95
C ALA A 59 2.31 -19.28 -15.00
N THR A 60 1.96 -18.41 -14.06
CA THR A 60 0.79 -18.57 -13.19
C THR A 60 -0.08 -17.33 -13.24
N VAL A 61 -1.37 -17.51 -13.39
CA VAL A 61 -2.37 -16.44 -13.26
C VAL A 61 -3.19 -16.70 -12.00
N LYS A 62 -3.14 -15.77 -11.03
CA LYS A 62 -3.94 -15.81 -9.81
C LYS A 62 -5.19 -14.98 -9.98
N ILE A 63 -6.36 -15.59 -9.85
CA ILE A 63 -7.65 -14.93 -9.91
C ILE A 63 -8.11 -14.65 -8.47
N LEU A 64 -8.04 -13.38 -8.08
CA LEU A 64 -8.54 -12.87 -6.80
C LEU A 64 -10.03 -12.55 -6.94
N ILE A 65 -10.89 -13.27 -6.24
CA ILE A 65 -12.34 -13.11 -6.31
C ILE A 65 -12.81 -12.13 -5.25
N THR A 66 -13.62 -11.16 -5.66
CA THR A 66 -14.37 -10.29 -4.74
C THR A 66 -15.81 -10.16 -5.22
N THR A 67 -16.64 -9.42 -4.49
CA THR A 67 -18.06 -9.22 -4.84
C THR A 67 -18.44 -7.75 -4.73
N VAL A 68 -19.61 -7.41 -5.27
CA VAL A 68 -20.16 -6.06 -5.24
C VAL A 68 -20.53 -5.61 -3.80
N PRO A 69 -20.47 -4.30 -3.48
CA PRO A 69 -20.73 -3.79 -2.14
C PRO A 69 -22.03 -4.26 -1.45
N PRO A 70 -23.18 -4.42 -2.15
CA PRO A 70 -24.40 -4.93 -1.53
C PRO A 70 -24.28 -6.34 -0.95
N ASN A 71 -23.41 -7.18 -1.52
CA ASN A 71 -23.22 -8.56 -1.09
C ASN A 71 -22.31 -8.68 0.13
N LEU A 72 -21.41 -7.70 0.32
CA LEU A 72 -20.46 -7.69 1.45
C LEU A 72 -21.16 -7.73 2.82
N ARG A 73 -22.38 -7.17 2.91
CA ARG A 73 -23.19 -7.17 4.15
C ARG A 73 -23.94 -8.48 4.41
N LYS A 74 -23.92 -9.41 3.45
CA LYS A 74 -24.66 -10.69 3.47
C LYS A 74 -23.73 -11.89 3.56
N LEU A 75 -22.44 -11.66 3.80
CA LEU A 75 -21.46 -12.72 3.87
C LEU A 75 -21.60 -13.49 5.19
N ASP A 76 -21.76 -14.79 5.04
CA ASP A 76 -21.56 -15.79 6.07
C ASP A 76 -20.08 -16.25 6.07
N PRO A 77 -19.34 -16.13 7.20
CA PRO A 77 -17.94 -16.56 7.31
C PRO A 77 -17.69 -18.05 7.07
N GLU A 78 -18.69 -18.92 7.25
CA GLU A 78 -18.53 -20.37 7.03
C GLU A 78 -18.68 -20.77 5.56
N LEU A 79 -19.43 -20.00 4.79
CA LEU A 79 -19.82 -20.34 3.41
C LEU A 79 -19.10 -19.51 2.35
N HIS A 80 -18.56 -18.35 2.72
CA HIS A 80 -17.97 -17.41 1.78
C HIS A 80 -16.49 -17.12 2.09
N LEU A 81 -15.78 -16.69 1.05
CA LEU A 81 -14.41 -16.19 1.21
C LEU A 81 -14.33 -15.04 2.22
N ASP A 82 -13.28 -15.02 3.06
CA ASP A 82 -13.11 -14.00 4.09
C ASP A 82 -12.98 -12.60 3.47
N ILE A 83 -14.00 -11.77 3.71
CA ILE A 83 -14.07 -10.39 3.26
C ILE A 83 -12.85 -9.55 3.64
N LYS A 84 -12.27 -9.79 4.84
CA LYS A 84 -11.12 -9.04 5.33
C LYS A 84 -9.93 -9.29 4.42
N VAL A 85 -9.63 -10.56 4.18
CA VAL A 85 -8.52 -10.99 3.34
C VAL A 85 -8.73 -10.51 1.90
N LEU A 86 -9.96 -10.59 1.38
CA LEU A 86 -10.26 -10.15 0.02
C LEU A 86 -10.10 -8.64 -0.19
N GLN A 87 -10.69 -7.81 0.67
CA GLN A 87 -10.61 -6.35 0.54
C GLN A 87 -9.16 -5.87 0.64
N ILE A 88 -8.39 -6.43 1.57
CA ILE A 88 -6.98 -6.09 1.77
C ILE A 88 -6.16 -6.48 0.53
N LYS A 89 -6.27 -7.72 0.04
CA LYS A 89 -5.47 -8.17 -1.12
C LYS A 89 -5.82 -7.40 -2.40
N VAL A 90 -7.10 -7.12 -2.65
CA VAL A 90 -7.51 -6.32 -3.80
C VAL A 90 -6.95 -4.90 -3.71
N LEU A 91 -7.02 -4.27 -2.54
CA LEU A 91 -6.45 -2.94 -2.32
C LEU A 91 -4.93 -2.94 -2.55
N ILE A 92 -4.21 -3.88 -1.93
CA ILE A 92 -2.76 -4.02 -2.10
C ILE A 92 -2.39 -4.15 -3.58
N ARG A 93 -3.15 -4.93 -4.35
CA ARG A 93 -2.90 -5.08 -5.78
C ARG A 93 -3.08 -3.76 -6.54
N LEU A 94 -4.14 -3.02 -6.24
CA LEU A 94 -4.35 -1.69 -6.81
C LEU A 94 -3.24 -0.70 -6.40
N LEU A 95 -2.69 -0.82 -5.19
CA LEU A 95 -1.55 -0.01 -4.73
C LEU A 95 -0.24 -0.39 -5.44
N LYS A 96 0.00 -1.69 -5.68
CA LYS A 96 1.16 -2.18 -6.46
C LYS A 96 1.11 -1.66 -7.89
N ASP A 97 -0.07 -1.67 -8.51
CA ASP A 97 -0.29 -1.08 -9.83
C ASP A 97 -0.12 0.45 -9.82
N LEU A 98 -0.68 1.14 -8.81
CA LEU A 98 -0.50 2.58 -8.62
C LEU A 98 0.99 2.95 -8.50
N ARG A 99 1.78 2.17 -7.74
CA ARG A 99 3.22 2.35 -7.60
C ARG A 99 3.96 2.28 -8.94
N ILE A 100 3.56 1.37 -9.82
CA ILE A 100 4.20 1.22 -11.13
C ILE A 100 3.88 2.42 -12.02
N ARG A 101 2.64 2.91 -11.98
CA ARG A 101 2.17 4.00 -12.85
C ARG A 101 2.59 5.39 -12.38
N PHE A 102 2.82 5.57 -11.08
CA PHE A 102 3.29 6.82 -10.49
C PHE A 102 4.65 6.60 -9.81
N PRO A 103 5.77 6.93 -10.50
CA PRO A 103 7.12 6.69 -9.98
C PRO A 103 7.43 7.36 -8.64
N GLY A 104 6.68 8.39 -8.25
CA GLY A 104 6.80 8.98 -6.90
C GLY A 104 6.50 8.01 -5.76
N PHE A 105 5.84 6.88 -6.04
CA PHE A 105 5.60 5.80 -5.08
C PHE A 105 6.60 4.64 -5.19
N GLU A 106 7.61 4.73 -6.05
CA GLU A 106 8.66 3.72 -6.17
C GLU A 106 9.27 3.31 -4.81
N PRO A 107 9.54 4.24 -3.87
CA PRO A 107 10.12 3.88 -2.56
C PRO A 107 9.23 3.00 -1.68
N LEU A 108 7.93 2.89 -1.97
CA LEU A 108 7.02 2.01 -1.25
C LEU A 108 7.29 0.55 -1.62
N ILE A 109 8.17 -0.11 -0.87
CA ILE A 109 8.46 -1.53 -1.06
C ILE A 109 7.20 -2.39 -0.85
N PRO A 110 7.12 -3.60 -1.44
CA PRO A 110 5.93 -4.45 -1.34
C PRO A 110 5.40 -4.64 0.08
N TRP A 111 6.31 -4.78 1.06
CA TRP A 111 5.94 -4.92 2.47
C TRP A 111 5.25 -3.67 3.04
N ILE A 112 5.72 -2.46 2.71
CA ILE A 112 5.05 -1.21 3.11
C ILE A 112 3.66 -1.13 2.49
N LEU A 113 3.48 -1.55 1.23
CA LEU A 113 2.18 -1.57 0.57
C LEU A 113 1.21 -2.56 1.23
N ASP A 114 1.71 -3.73 1.65
CA ASP A 114 0.92 -4.74 2.35
C ASP A 114 0.41 -4.19 3.70
N LEU A 115 1.30 -3.57 4.47
CA LEU A 115 0.95 -2.94 5.76
C LEU A 115 0.04 -1.71 5.59
N LEU A 116 0.29 -0.87 4.60
CA LEU A 116 -0.55 0.29 4.29
C LEU A 116 -1.97 -0.13 3.90
N GLY A 117 -2.09 -1.17 3.07
CA GLY A 117 -3.37 -1.73 2.67
C GLY A 117 -4.13 -2.30 3.87
N HIS A 118 -3.46 -3.09 4.71
CA HIS A 118 -4.05 -3.60 5.95
C HIS A 118 -4.49 -2.47 6.89
N TYR A 119 -3.62 -1.48 7.13
CA TYR A 119 -3.88 -0.33 7.99
C TYR A 119 -5.10 0.46 7.50
N ALA A 120 -5.16 0.77 6.20
CA ALA A 120 -6.26 1.53 5.62
C ALA A 120 -7.61 0.81 5.74
N VAL A 121 -7.65 -0.51 5.58
CA VAL A 121 -8.90 -1.29 5.67
C VAL A 121 -9.30 -1.55 7.12
N MET A 122 -8.37 -2.01 7.96
CA MET A 122 -8.68 -2.61 9.26
C MET A 122 -8.55 -1.65 10.44
N ASN A 123 -7.64 -0.68 10.39
CA ASN A 123 -7.42 0.23 11.51
C ASN A 123 -8.45 1.38 11.46
N ASN A 124 -9.69 1.11 11.87
CA ASN A 124 -10.74 2.12 11.92
C ASN A 124 -11.70 1.89 13.11
N PRO A 125 -12.41 2.92 13.59
CA PRO A 125 -13.26 2.80 14.79
C PRO A 125 -14.40 1.79 14.67
N THR A 126 -14.87 1.52 13.45
CA THR A 126 -16.00 0.59 13.23
C THR A 126 -15.60 -0.87 13.41
N ARG A 127 -14.29 -1.17 13.44
CA ARG A 127 -13.72 -2.53 13.48
C ARG A 127 -14.23 -3.46 12.38
N GLN A 128 -14.85 -2.90 11.34
CA GLN A 128 -15.28 -3.59 10.14
C GLN A 128 -14.38 -3.16 8.98
N PRO A 129 -14.12 -4.04 8.00
CA PRO A 129 -13.37 -3.67 6.80
C PRO A 129 -14.02 -2.50 6.08
N LEU A 130 -13.23 -1.45 5.80
CA LEU A 130 -13.70 -0.38 4.93
C LEU A 130 -13.95 -0.91 3.51
N ALA A 131 -14.96 -0.36 2.84
CA ALA A 131 -15.17 -0.64 1.43
C ALA A 131 -13.96 -0.19 0.59
N LEU A 132 -13.66 -0.94 -0.49
CA LEU A 132 -12.48 -0.72 -1.33
C LEU A 132 -12.25 0.73 -1.75
N ASN A 133 -13.30 1.43 -2.19
CA ASN A 133 -13.22 2.82 -2.63
C ASN A 133 -12.86 3.77 -1.47
N VAL A 134 -13.38 3.50 -0.28
CA VAL A 134 -13.08 4.27 0.94
C VAL A 134 -11.64 4.00 1.38
N ALA A 135 -11.23 2.73 1.40
CA ALA A 135 -9.87 2.34 1.77
C ALA A 135 -8.82 2.88 0.80
N TYR A 136 -9.07 2.83 -0.52
CA TYR A 136 -8.18 3.36 -1.55
C TYR A 136 -7.99 4.88 -1.41
N ARG A 137 -9.10 5.63 -1.24
CA ARG A 137 -9.04 7.07 -0.95
C ARG A 137 -8.26 7.34 0.34
N ARG A 138 -8.51 6.53 1.38
CA ARG A 138 -7.84 6.65 2.67
C ARG A 138 -6.33 6.45 2.56
N CYS A 139 -5.85 5.48 1.77
CA CYS A 139 -4.41 5.30 1.52
C CYS A 139 -3.76 6.59 1.01
N LEU A 140 -4.36 7.23 0.02
CA LEU A 140 -3.84 8.50 -0.51
C LEU A 140 -3.92 9.62 0.54
N GLN A 141 -5.00 9.69 1.31
CA GLN A 141 -5.17 10.72 2.34
C GLN A 141 -4.15 10.60 3.47
N ILE A 142 -3.90 9.40 4.00
CA ILE A 142 -2.94 9.23 5.10
C ILE A 142 -1.49 9.44 4.64
N LEU A 143 -1.16 9.03 3.41
CA LEU A 143 0.14 9.37 2.81
C LEU A 143 0.28 10.89 2.61
N ALA A 144 -0.75 11.54 2.07
CA ALA A 144 -0.76 13.00 1.86
C ALA A 144 -0.69 13.80 3.17
N ALA A 145 -1.26 13.25 4.26
CA ALA A 145 -1.18 13.81 5.61
C ALA A 145 0.16 13.54 6.31
N GLY A 146 1.12 12.93 5.63
CA GLY A 146 2.47 12.74 6.15
C GLY A 146 2.65 11.51 7.04
N LEU A 147 1.87 10.44 6.85
CA LEU A 147 2.04 9.20 7.62
C LEU A 147 3.49 8.68 7.60
N PHE A 148 4.23 8.90 6.51
CA PHE A 148 5.62 8.46 6.34
C PHE A 148 6.62 9.62 6.30
N LEU A 149 6.27 10.79 6.82
CA LEU A 149 7.19 11.92 6.98
C LEU A 149 7.95 11.87 8.31
N PRO A 150 9.07 12.59 8.43
CA PRO A 150 9.81 12.74 9.68
C PRO A 150 8.92 13.26 10.81
N GLY A 151 9.10 12.70 12.02
CA GLY A 151 8.26 13.00 13.18
C GLY A 151 6.96 12.19 13.26
N SER A 152 6.55 11.50 12.19
CA SER A 152 5.41 10.58 12.23
C SER A 152 5.73 9.29 12.99
N VAL A 153 4.74 8.76 13.71
CA VAL A 153 4.82 7.39 14.26
C VAL A 153 4.82 6.33 13.16
N GLY A 154 4.30 6.65 11.97
CA GLY A 154 4.21 5.75 10.84
C GLY A 154 3.43 4.47 11.14
N ILE A 155 3.85 3.37 10.52
CA ILE A 155 3.36 2.03 10.82
C ILE A 155 4.53 1.26 11.43
N THR A 156 4.29 0.68 12.62
CA THR A 156 5.25 -0.22 13.26
C THR A 156 5.25 -1.55 12.52
N ASP A 157 6.43 -2.09 12.24
CA ASP A 157 6.57 -3.41 11.64
C ASP A 157 6.17 -4.49 12.65
N PRO A 158 5.13 -5.30 12.38
CA PRO A 158 4.70 -6.36 13.28
C PRO A 158 5.64 -7.57 13.29
N CYS A 159 6.59 -7.64 12.34
CA CYS A 159 7.50 -8.77 12.18
C CYS A 159 8.93 -8.50 12.71
N GLU A 160 9.20 -7.27 13.17
CA GLU A 160 10.48 -6.89 13.78
C GLU A 160 10.35 -6.73 15.29
N SER A 161 11.46 -6.95 16.01
CA SER A 161 11.48 -6.69 17.45
C SER A 161 11.55 -5.20 17.75
N GLY A 162 10.71 -4.74 18.69
CA GLY A 162 10.64 -3.33 19.09
C GLY A 162 9.70 -2.50 18.22
N ASN A 163 9.80 -1.17 18.31
CA ASN A 163 8.93 -0.24 17.58
C ASN A 163 9.58 0.24 16.27
N PHE A 164 10.03 -0.71 15.43
CA PHE A 164 10.62 -0.37 14.15
C PHE A 164 9.58 0.24 13.21
N ARG A 165 9.82 1.46 12.72
CA ARG A 165 8.91 2.16 11.81
C ARG A 165 9.29 1.84 10.36
N VAL A 166 8.37 1.24 9.61
CA VAL A 166 8.67 0.69 8.28
C VAL A 166 9.13 1.70 7.25
N HIS A 167 8.74 2.97 7.39
CA HIS A 167 9.13 4.03 6.46
C HIS A 167 10.57 4.52 6.64
N MET A 168 11.25 4.13 7.71
CA MET A 168 12.65 4.51 7.97
C MET A 168 13.62 3.88 6.97
N VAL A 169 13.17 2.90 6.17
CA VAL A 169 13.95 2.35 5.05
C VAL A 169 14.05 3.32 3.87
N MET A 170 13.20 4.35 3.81
CA MET A 170 13.22 5.38 2.78
C MET A 170 14.04 6.59 3.23
N THR A 171 14.78 7.20 2.30
CA THR A 171 15.47 8.48 2.57
C THR A 171 14.47 9.61 2.81
N LEU A 172 14.90 10.70 3.44
CA LEU A 172 14.04 11.88 3.67
C LEU A 172 13.50 12.46 2.35
N GLU A 173 14.31 12.44 1.30
CA GLU A 173 13.92 12.83 -0.06
C GLU A 173 12.84 11.91 -0.65
N GLN A 174 12.96 10.59 -0.43
CA GLN A 174 11.97 9.61 -0.87
C GLN A 174 10.66 9.73 -0.08
N GLN A 175 10.73 10.03 1.23
CA GLN A 175 9.56 10.27 2.06
C GLN A 175 8.77 11.49 1.60
N ASP A 176 9.46 12.59 1.30
CA ASP A 176 8.86 13.79 0.70
C ASP A 176 8.21 13.47 -0.65
N MET A 177 8.93 12.73 -1.52
CA MET A 177 8.43 12.30 -2.82
C MET A 177 7.12 11.52 -2.76
N VAL A 178 7.04 10.53 -1.88
CA VAL A 178 5.82 9.77 -1.64
C VAL A 178 4.69 10.69 -1.16
N CYS A 179 5.00 11.63 -0.26
CA CYS A 179 4.01 12.54 0.31
C CYS A 179 3.43 13.50 -0.73
N TYR A 180 4.27 14.26 -1.44
CA TYR A 180 3.78 15.24 -2.43
C TYR A 180 3.06 14.56 -3.61
N THR A 181 3.48 13.33 -3.97
CA THR A 181 2.79 12.52 -4.99
C THR A 181 1.38 12.17 -4.50
N ALA A 182 1.25 11.68 -3.25
CA ALA A 182 -0.06 11.40 -2.65
C ALA A 182 -0.93 12.65 -2.53
N GLN A 183 -0.37 13.79 -2.12
CA GLN A 183 -1.09 15.07 -2.02
C GLN A 183 -1.69 15.50 -3.36
N THR A 184 -0.95 15.33 -4.45
CA THR A 184 -1.43 15.63 -5.81
C THR A 184 -2.57 14.70 -6.21
N LEU A 185 -2.37 13.39 -6.06
CA LEU A 185 -3.36 12.39 -6.46
C LEU A 185 -4.65 12.45 -5.62
N VAL A 186 -4.58 12.83 -4.34
CA VAL A 186 -5.78 12.97 -3.52
C VAL A 186 -6.68 14.11 -4.00
N ARG A 187 -6.08 15.20 -4.50
CA ARG A 187 -6.82 16.33 -5.09
C ARG A 187 -7.47 15.91 -6.40
N ILE A 188 -6.73 15.24 -7.28
CA ILE A 188 -7.26 14.68 -8.53
C ILE A 188 -8.42 13.70 -8.27
N LEU A 189 -8.27 12.81 -7.29
CA LEU A 189 -9.30 11.85 -6.89
C LEU A 189 -10.57 12.55 -6.36
N SER A 190 -10.43 13.74 -5.79
CA SER A 190 -11.54 14.55 -5.29
C SER A 190 -12.28 15.27 -6.43
N HIS A 191 -11.60 15.57 -7.53
CA HIS A 191 -12.18 16.11 -8.77
C HIS A 191 -12.57 15.03 -9.79
N GLY A 192 -12.83 13.80 -9.34
CA GLY A 192 -13.36 12.74 -10.21
C GLY A 192 -12.33 12.06 -11.12
N GLY A 193 -11.03 12.35 -11.00
CA GLY A 193 -9.97 11.77 -11.84
C GLY A 193 -9.61 10.31 -11.57
N PHE A 194 -10.52 9.52 -10.98
CA PHE A 194 -10.26 8.13 -10.60
C PHE A 194 -9.94 7.22 -11.78
N ARG A 195 -10.52 7.46 -12.97
CA ARG A 195 -10.28 6.63 -14.17
C ARG A 195 -8.84 6.74 -14.65
N LYS A 196 -8.29 7.95 -14.66
CA LYS A 196 -6.87 8.22 -14.93
C LYS A 196 -5.98 7.61 -13.85
N ILE A 197 -6.31 7.83 -12.57
CA ILE A 197 -5.56 7.26 -11.44
C ILE A 197 -5.57 5.73 -11.45
N LEU A 198 -6.58 5.07 -12.02
CA LEU A 198 -6.66 3.61 -12.15
C LEU A 198 -6.13 3.08 -13.49
N GLY A 199 -5.54 3.94 -14.34
CA GLY A 199 -4.96 3.53 -15.62
C GLY A 199 -5.99 3.11 -16.69
N GLN A 200 -7.25 3.50 -16.54
CA GLN A 200 -8.33 3.14 -17.48
C GLN A 200 -8.33 4.01 -18.74
N GLU A 201 -7.63 5.14 -18.73
CA GLU A 201 -7.63 6.15 -19.80
C GLU A 201 -6.21 6.44 -20.31
N GLY A 202 -5.37 5.39 -20.37
CA GLY A 202 -3.98 5.46 -20.82
C GLY A 202 -3.00 5.86 -19.72
N ASP A 203 -1.82 6.32 -20.12
CA ASP A 203 -0.82 6.85 -19.19
C ASP A 203 -1.38 8.08 -18.45
N ALA A 204 -1.06 8.16 -17.16
CA ALA A 204 -1.50 9.19 -16.23
C ALA A 204 -0.34 9.69 -15.34
N SER A 205 0.89 9.23 -15.59
CA SER A 205 2.08 9.58 -14.81
C SER A 205 2.33 11.09 -14.74
N TYR A 206 2.10 11.79 -15.85
CA TYR A 206 2.22 13.25 -15.97
C TYR A 206 1.34 14.02 -14.97
N LEU A 207 0.26 13.44 -14.46
CA LEU A 207 -0.60 14.10 -13.48
C LEU A 207 0.10 14.38 -12.14
N ALA A 208 1.23 13.72 -11.86
CA ALA A 208 2.03 13.98 -10.68
C ALA A 208 3.04 15.13 -10.87
N SER A 209 3.26 15.60 -12.10
CA SER A 209 4.28 16.61 -12.43
C SER A 209 3.75 17.80 -13.24
N GLU A 210 2.61 17.65 -13.92
CA GLU A 210 2.01 18.67 -14.78
C GLU A 210 0.69 19.19 -14.22
N ILE A 211 0.43 20.48 -14.51
CA ILE A 211 -0.84 21.12 -14.18
C ILE A 211 -1.96 20.45 -14.99
N SER A 212 -3.04 20.08 -14.32
CA SER A 212 -4.22 19.46 -14.95
C SER A 212 -5.50 20.24 -14.60
N THR A 213 -6.53 20.14 -15.45
CA THR A 213 -7.82 20.81 -15.22
C THR A 213 -8.95 19.78 -15.17
N TRP A 214 -9.81 19.87 -14.16
CA TRP A 214 -10.90 18.94 -13.87
C TRP A 214 -12.18 19.71 -13.56
N ASP A 215 -13.20 19.63 -14.42
CA ASP A 215 -14.46 20.38 -14.27
C ASP A 215 -14.26 21.88 -13.93
N GLY A 216 -13.31 22.52 -14.62
CA GLY A 216 -12.97 23.93 -14.42
C GLY A 216 -12.07 24.24 -13.22
N VAL A 217 -11.66 23.23 -12.44
CA VAL A 217 -10.69 23.37 -11.35
C VAL A 217 -9.29 23.00 -11.83
N THR A 218 -8.35 23.93 -11.70
CA THR A 218 -6.93 23.69 -12.00
C THR A 218 -6.23 23.08 -10.79
N VAL A 219 -5.59 21.93 -11.00
CA VAL A 219 -4.81 21.21 -9.99
C VAL A 219 -3.33 21.35 -10.33
N THR A 220 -2.61 22.14 -9.54
CA THR A 220 -1.15 22.25 -9.60
C THR A 220 -0.50 21.16 -8.76
N PRO A 221 0.38 20.30 -9.30
CA PRO A 221 1.08 19.28 -8.51
C PRO A 221 1.80 19.86 -7.29
N SER A 222 1.82 19.10 -6.21
CA SER A 222 2.64 19.42 -5.04
C SER A 222 4.11 19.23 -5.39
N GLU A 223 4.95 20.17 -4.98
CA GLU A 223 6.37 20.18 -5.32
C GLU A 223 7.24 19.61 -4.19
N LYS A 224 8.49 19.29 -4.51
CA LYS A 224 9.50 18.83 -3.56
C LYS A 224 9.75 19.89 -2.50
N ALA A 225 9.65 19.51 -1.23
CA ALA A 225 9.92 20.36 -0.07
C ALA A 225 11.24 20.01 0.62
N TYR A 226 11.78 18.80 0.40
CA TYR A 226 13.04 18.37 1.02
C TYR A 226 14.25 19.10 0.43
N GLU A 227 15.03 19.73 1.30
CA GLU A 227 16.32 20.33 0.97
C GLU A 227 17.45 19.50 1.57
N LYS A 228 18.54 19.28 0.81
CA LYS A 228 19.71 18.58 1.34
C LYS A 228 20.41 19.49 2.36
N PRO A 229 20.81 18.97 3.53
CA PRO A 229 21.69 19.71 4.42
C PRO A 229 22.97 20.13 3.68
N PRO A 230 23.51 21.32 3.97
CA PRO A 230 24.80 21.73 3.43
C PRO A 230 25.86 20.69 3.85
N GLU A 231 26.71 20.29 2.91
CA GLU A 231 27.86 19.43 3.20
C GLU A 231 28.74 20.15 4.23
N LYS A 232 28.90 19.60 5.45
CA LYS A 232 29.93 20.07 6.37
C LYS A 232 31.27 19.88 5.65
N LYS A 233 32.01 20.97 5.42
CA LYS A 233 33.40 20.88 4.93
C LYS A 233 34.18 20.06 5.95
N GLU A 234 34.88 19.02 5.50
CA GLU A 234 35.81 18.27 6.33
C GLU A 234 36.81 19.26 6.95
N GLY A 235 36.68 19.54 8.26
CA GLY A 235 37.54 20.48 8.97
C GLY A 235 36.90 21.28 10.10
N GLU A 236 35.57 21.34 10.21
CA GLU A 236 34.91 21.85 11.43
C GLU A 236 34.58 20.67 12.34
N GLU A 237 35.62 20.12 12.96
CA GLU A 237 35.46 19.34 14.19
C GLU A 237 34.72 20.23 15.19
N GLU A 238 33.67 19.66 15.76
CA GLU A 238 32.87 20.27 16.80
C GLU A 238 33.82 20.64 17.95
N GLU A 239 34.01 21.94 18.23
CA GLU A 239 34.46 22.36 19.55
C GLU A 239 33.43 21.82 20.53
N GLU A 240 33.76 20.67 21.13
CA GLU A 240 33.01 20.09 22.23
C GLU A 240 32.79 21.19 23.25
N ASN A 241 31.50 21.48 23.44
CA ASN A 241 30.96 22.30 24.49
C ASN A 241 31.45 21.70 25.82
N THR A 242 32.60 22.19 26.30
CA THR A 242 33.10 21.90 27.64
C THR A 242 32.26 22.71 28.60
N GLU A 243 31.03 22.25 28.85
CA GLU A 243 30.27 22.68 30.01
C GLU A 243 31.01 22.15 31.24
N GLU A 244 31.77 23.05 31.89
CA GLU A 244 32.33 22.82 33.22
C GLU A 244 31.20 22.37 34.16
N PRO A 245 31.38 21.29 34.95
CA PRO A 245 30.39 20.93 35.95
C PRO A 245 30.36 22.03 37.03
N PRO A 246 29.18 22.43 37.53
CA PRO A 246 29.07 23.46 38.54
C PRO A 246 29.77 23.01 39.82
N GLN A 247 30.71 23.83 40.29
CA GLN A 247 31.28 23.72 41.64
C GLN A 247 30.17 23.98 42.67
N GLY A 248 29.90 23.01 43.54
CA GLY A 248 29.14 23.29 44.75
C GLY A 248 28.64 22.06 45.50
N GLU A 249 29.22 21.88 46.68
CA GLU A 249 28.64 21.41 47.95
C GLU A 249 28.98 19.99 48.43
N GLU A 250 29.39 19.99 49.69
CA GLU A 250 30.14 18.99 50.45
C GLU A 250 29.28 17.76 50.78
N GLU A 251 29.85 16.56 50.60
CA GLU A 251 29.31 15.32 51.14
C GLU A 251 29.53 15.27 52.66
N GLU A 252 28.51 15.59 53.45
CA GLU A 252 28.40 15.08 54.82
C GLU A 252 27.77 13.67 54.78
N SER A 253 28.63 12.68 54.98
CA SER A 253 28.27 11.29 55.23
C SER A 253 27.50 11.16 56.56
N MET A 254 26.20 10.84 56.51
CA MET A 254 25.50 10.24 57.65
C MET A 254 25.46 8.73 57.49
N GLU A 255 26.32 8.04 58.24
CA GLU A 255 26.19 6.61 58.52
C GLU A 255 24.93 6.35 59.36
N THR A 256 24.07 5.46 58.90
CA THR A 256 23.10 4.78 59.78
C THR A 256 23.64 3.39 60.13
N GLN A 257 23.97 3.20 61.40
CA GLN A 257 24.10 1.88 62.03
C GLN A 257 22.70 1.29 62.33
N GLU A 258 22.69 -0.05 62.41
CA GLU A 258 21.58 -1.03 62.56
C GLU A 258 20.29 -0.59 63.28
#